data_AF-A0A9Q8ZU10-F1
#
_entry.id   AF-A0A9Q8ZU10-F1
#
_cell.length_a   1.000
_cell.length_b   1.000
_cell.length_c   1.000
_cell.angle_alpha   90.00
_cell.angle_beta   90.00
_cell.angle_gamma   90.00
#
_symmetry.space_group_name_H-M   'P 1'
#
loop_
_entity.id
_entity.type
_entity.pdbx_description
1 polymer ?
#
loop_
_entity_poly.entity_id
_entity_poly.type
_entity_poly.pdbx_seq_one_letter_code
_entity_poly.pdbx_strand_id
1 'polypeptide(L)'
;MHPLQLFCSPRHRDSWNNRAAVRGRVLTPLQMVARITRNGTRGSPTERATGRQASSQLNYLIARYRDEDAKAKPPRMAWPAYLALRYASGFDPL
;
A
#
# COMPACT_ATOMS: atom_id res chain seq x y z
N MET A 1 20.73 16.03 -5.86
CA MET A 1 19.52 15.71 -5.06
C MET A 1 19.83 16.06 -3.62
N HIS A 2 18.95 16.79 -2.94
CA HIS A 2 19.08 16.98 -1.49
C HIS A 2 18.86 15.63 -0.78
N PRO A 3 19.59 15.27 0.28
CA PRO A 3 19.49 13.96 0.94
C PRO A 3 18.08 13.62 1.50
N LEU A 4 17.20 14.61 1.61
CA LEU A 4 15.82 14.47 2.09
C LEU A 4 14.76 14.67 0.99
N GLN A 5 15.17 14.77 -0.28
CA GLN A 5 14.25 15.01 -1.37
C GLN A 5 13.52 13.72 -1.79
N LEU A 6 12.22 13.62 -1.48
CA LEU A 6 11.37 12.46 -1.81
C LEU A 6 11.23 12.20 -3.32
N PHE A 7 11.16 13.24 -4.15
CA PHE A 7 10.94 13.11 -5.60
C PHE A 7 11.84 14.07 -6.38
N CYS A 8 12.37 13.61 -7.51
CA CYS A 8 13.21 14.46 -8.36
C CYS A 8 12.43 15.48 -9.19
N SER A 9 11.12 15.29 -9.38
CA SER A 9 10.25 16.19 -10.15
C SER A 9 8.80 16.15 -9.66
N PRO A 10 8.00 17.21 -9.90
CA PRO A 10 6.56 17.20 -9.63
C PRO A 10 5.84 16.05 -10.33
N ARG A 11 6.19 15.76 -11.59
CA ARG A 11 5.61 14.65 -12.35
C ARG A 11 5.79 13.30 -11.65
N HIS A 12 6.97 13.03 -11.06
CA HIS A 12 7.20 11.77 -10.35
C HIS A 12 6.45 11.71 -9.01
N ARG A 13 6.34 12.84 -8.30
CA ARG A 13 5.47 12.96 -7.12
C ARG A 13 4.01 12.67 -7.46
N ASP A 14 3.48 13.30 -8.51
CA ASP A 14 2.07 13.18 -8.88
C ASP A 14 1.77 11.75 -9.37
N SER A 15 2.70 11.16 -10.12
CA SER A 15 2.64 9.75 -10.52
C SER A 15 2.64 8.80 -9.32
N TRP A 16 3.48 9.06 -8.31
CA TRP A 16 3.49 8.29 -7.06
C TRP A 16 2.17 8.43 -6.30
N ASN A 17 1.72 9.66 -6.08
CA ASN A 17 0.51 9.97 -5.34
C ASN A 17 -0.74 9.39 -5.98
N ASN A 18 -0.86 9.45 -7.32
CA ASN A 18 -1.98 8.85 -8.04
C ASN A 18 -2.02 7.32 -7.82
N ARG A 19 -0.87 6.63 -7.98
CA ARG A 19 -0.80 5.19 -7.71
C ARG A 19 -1.15 4.87 -6.26
N ALA A 20 -0.62 5.63 -5.32
CA ALA A 20 -0.88 5.44 -3.90
C ALA A 20 -2.37 5.64 -3.57
N ALA A 21 -3.02 6.64 -4.17
CA ALA A 21 -4.44 6.90 -4.00
C ALA A 21 -5.31 5.80 -4.60
N VAL A 22 -5.06 5.41 -5.86
CA VAL A 22 -5.85 4.39 -6.56
C VAL A 22 -5.72 3.05 -5.86
N ARG A 23 -4.49 2.61 -5.55
CA ARG A 23 -4.26 1.34 -4.85
C ARG A 23 -4.78 1.41 -3.42
N GLY A 24 -4.59 2.54 -2.73
CA GLY A 24 -5.08 2.75 -1.36
C GLY A 24 -6.60 2.61 -1.25
N ARG A 25 -7.37 3.14 -2.21
CA ARG A 25 -8.84 2.98 -2.26
C ARG A 25 -9.28 1.51 -2.30
N VAL A 26 -8.48 0.65 -2.92
CA VAL A 26 -8.77 -0.79 -3.02
C VAL A 26 -8.25 -1.54 -1.78
N LEU A 27 -7.01 -1.26 -1.36
CA LEU A 27 -6.37 -2.01 -0.27
C LEU A 27 -6.97 -1.68 1.10
N THR A 28 -7.36 -0.43 1.35
CA THR A 28 -7.86 0.02 2.65
C THR A 28 -9.08 -0.77 3.14
N PRO A 29 -10.19 -0.90 2.38
CA PRO A 29 -11.33 -1.68 2.84
C PRO A 29 -10.97 -3.15 3.10
N LEU A 30 -10.15 -3.77 2.23
CA LEU A 30 -9.70 -5.15 2.41
C LEU A 30 -8.89 -5.32 3.69
N GLN A 31 -7.96 -4.40 3.95
CA GLN A 31 -7.13 -4.37 5.16
C GLN A 31 -7.97 -4.18 6.42
N MET A 32 -8.94 -3.26 6.40
CA MET A 32 -9.81 -3.01 7.54
C MET A 32 -10.66 -4.24 7.86
N VAL A 33 -11.31 -4.82 6.84
CA VAL A 33 -12.12 -6.04 7.02
C VAL A 33 -11.28 -7.21 7.50
N ALA A 34 -10.10 -7.43 6.92
CA ALA A 34 -9.18 -8.47 7.36
C ALA A 34 -8.76 -8.27 8.82
N ARG A 35 -8.46 -7.04 9.26
CA ARG A 35 -8.09 -6.77 10.66
C ARG A 35 -9.26 -6.93 11.64
N ILE A 36 -10.43 -6.36 11.34
CA ILE A 36 -11.62 -6.41 12.20
C ILE A 36 -12.06 -7.86 12.46
N THR A 37 -12.04 -8.68 11.40
CA THR A 37 -12.44 -10.08 11.46
C THR A 37 -11.31 -11.03 11.89
N ARG A 38 -10.11 -10.51 12.22
CA ARG A 38 -8.89 -11.31 12.49
C ARG A 38 -8.68 -12.38 11.39
N ASN A 39 -8.62 -11.92 10.15
CA ASN A 39 -8.51 -12.72 8.93
C ASN A 39 -9.62 -13.77 8.78
N GLY A 40 -10.82 -13.44 9.25
CA GLY A 40 -12.00 -14.32 9.17
C GLY A 40 -12.13 -15.35 10.29
N THR A 41 -11.46 -15.15 11.43
CA THR A 41 -11.61 -15.98 12.64
C THR A 41 -12.56 -15.38 13.68
N ARG A 42 -12.91 -14.09 13.55
CA ARG A 42 -13.80 -13.33 14.45
C ARG A 42 -15.03 -12.81 13.69
N GLY A 43 -16.17 -12.77 14.38
CA GLY A 43 -17.44 -12.25 13.87
C GLY A 43 -18.47 -13.35 13.56
N SER A 44 -19.62 -12.93 13.03
CA SER A 44 -20.66 -13.80 12.49
C SER A 44 -20.12 -14.72 11.37
N PRO A 45 -20.85 -15.80 11.00
CA PRO A 45 -20.43 -16.67 9.89
C PRO A 45 -20.17 -15.90 8.59
N THR A 46 -21.01 -14.93 8.25
CA THR A 46 -20.87 -14.08 7.06
C THR A 46 -19.63 -13.20 7.14
N GLU A 47 -19.42 -12.48 8.25
CA GLU A 47 -18.24 -11.64 8.43
C GLU A 47 -16.95 -12.45 8.38
N ARG A 48 -16.94 -13.65 8.96
CA ARG A 48 -15.79 -14.56 8.89
C ARG A 48 -15.48 -14.98 7.46
N ALA A 49 -16.49 -15.28 6.64
CA ALA A 49 -16.31 -15.60 5.23
C ALA A 49 -15.73 -14.42 4.45
N THR A 50 -16.31 -13.23 4.62
CA THR A 50 -15.80 -11.99 4.01
C THR A 50 -14.37 -11.70 4.45
N GLY A 51 -14.04 -11.90 5.73
CA GLY A 51 -12.70 -11.73 6.29
C GLY A 51 -11.63 -12.60 5.64
N ARG A 52 -11.94 -13.89 5.40
CA ARG A 52 -11.03 -14.80 4.69
C ARG A 52 -10.80 -14.34 3.26
N GLN A 53 -11.86 -13.97 2.56
CA GLN A 53 -11.77 -13.48 1.18
C GLN A 53 -10.97 -12.18 1.10
N ALA A 54 -11.26 -11.21 1.97
CA ALA A 54 -10.56 -9.93 2.02
C ALA A 54 -9.06 -10.10 2.29
N SER A 55 -8.70 -10.97 3.24
CA SER A 55 -7.29 -11.29 3.54
C SER A 55 -6.57 -11.89 2.33
N SER A 56 -7.19 -12.87 1.66
CA SER A 56 -6.65 -13.48 0.44
C SER A 56 -6.42 -12.45 -0.68
N GLN A 57 -7.45 -11.65 -0.96
CA GLN A 57 -7.39 -10.60 -1.99
C GLN A 57 -6.34 -9.52 -1.66
N LEU A 58 -6.27 -9.08 -0.40
CA LEU A 58 -5.28 -8.12 0.07
C LEU A 58 -3.85 -8.62 -0.19
N ASN A 59 -3.54 -9.84 0.23
CA ASN A 59 -2.21 -10.43 0.07
C ASN A 59 -1.83 -10.57 -1.41
N TYR A 60 -2.77 -11.04 -2.23
CA TYR A 60 -2.57 -11.15 -3.68
C TYR A 60 -2.29 -9.78 -4.31
N LEU A 61 -3.10 -8.77 -4.00
CA LEU A 61 -2.95 -7.43 -4.59
C LEU A 61 -1.66 -6.74 -4.16
N ILE A 62 -1.25 -6.88 -2.89
CA ILE A 62 0.04 -6.36 -2.41
C ILE A 62 1.20 -6.97 -3.20
N ALA A 63 1.22 -8.31 -3.36
CA ALA A 63 2.25 -8.99 -4.14
C ALA A 63 2.25 -8.54 -5.61
N ARG A 64 1.07 -8.49 -6.22
CA ARG A 64 0.90 -8.04 -7.61
C ARG A 64 1.40 -6.60 -7.81
N TYR A 65 0.99 -5.66 -6.96
CA TYR A 65 1.40 -4.25 -7.09
C TYR A 65 2.90 -4.05 -6.88
N ARG A 66 3.51 -4.81 -5.95
CA ARG A 66 4.96 -4.85 -5.79
C ARG A 66 5.64 -5.29 -7.08
N ASP A 67 5.17 -6.38 -7.67
CA ASP A 67 5.78 -6.95 -8.89
C ASP A 67 5.58 -6.03 -10.10
N GLU A 68 4.42 -5.37 -10.22
CA GLU A 68 4.16 -4.35 -11.24
C GLU A 68 5.13 -3.17 -11.14
N ASP A 69 5.44 -2.72 -9.92
CA ASP A 69 6.38 -1.61 -9.70
C ASP A 69 7.83 -2.01 -9.98
N ALA A 70 8.21 -3.24 -9.64
CA ALA A 70 9.52 -3.80 -9.92
C ALA A 70 9.76 -4.05 -11.43
N LYS A 71 8.72 -4.47 -12.16
CA LYS A 71 8.80 -4.76 -13.61
C LYS A 71 8.69 -3.50 -14.49
N ALA A 72 8.31 -2.36 -13.92
CA ALA A 72 8.28 -1.11 -14.66
C ALA A 72 9.68 -0.75 -15.20
N LYS A 73 9.73 -0.08 -16.35
CA LYS A 73 10.97 0.39 -16.98
C LYS A 73 10.89 1.91 -17.19
N PRO A 74 11.65 2.73 -16.44
CA PRO A 74 12.52 2.34 -15.31
C PRO A 74 11.72 1.80 -14.10
N PRO A 75 12.35 1.04 -13.19
CA PRO A 75 11.70 0.58 -11.97
C PRO A 75 11.12 1.75 -11.18
N ARG A 76 9.93 1.55 -10.62
CA ARG A 76 9.29 2.57 -9.78
C ARG A 76 9.87 2.51 -8.36
N MET A 77 9.80 3.64 -7.65
CA MET A 77 10.18 3.71 -6.23
C MET A 77 9.49 2.61 -5.43
N ALA A 78 10.22 1.91 -4.57
CA ALA A 78 9.64 0.91 -3.70
C ALA A 78 8.91 1.57 -2.52
N TRP A 79 7.79 1.00 -2.09
CA TRP A 79 7.02 1.51 -0.94
C TRP A 79 7.85 1.65 0.36
N PRO A 80 8.73 0.69 0.73
CA PRO A 80 9.61 0.86 1.88
C PRO A 80 10.57 2.04 1.73
N ALA A 81 11.11 2.26 0.52
CA ALA A 81 12.00 3.39 0.26
C ALA A 81 11.28 4.73 0.41
N TYR A 82 10.04 4.83 -0.06
CA TYR A 82 9.20 6.00 0.17
C TYR A 82 9.00 6.28 1.66
N LEU A 83 8.59 5.28 2.44
CA LEU A 83 8.35 5.43 3.89
C LEU A 83 9.64 5.79 4.65
N ALA A 84 10.76 5.15 4.34
CA ALA A 84 12.06 5.46 4.95
C ALA A 84 12.49 6.92 4.71
N LEU A 85 12.38 7.41 3.47
CA LEU A 85 12.67 8.82 3.15
C LEU A 85 11.70 9.78 3.85
N ARG A 86 10.43 9.40 3.97
CA ARG A 86 9.42 10.22 4.63
C ARG A 86 9.72 10.36 6.13
N TYR A 87 10.06 9.27 6.81
CA TYR A 87 10.48 9.30 8.22
C TYR A 87 11.77 10.11 8.41
N ALA A 88 12.77 9.93 7.54
CA ALA A 88 13.99 10.73 7.57
C ALA A 88 13.72 12.23 7.35
N SER A 89 12.62 12.58 6.68
CA SER A 89 12.17 13.96 6.46
C SER A 89 11.29 14.51 7.60
N GLY A 90 11.17 13.80 8.72
CA GLY A 90 10.43 14.25 9.91
C GLY A 90 8.93 13.98 9.88
N PHE A 91 8.44 13.12 8.99
CA PHE A 91 7.03 12.71 9.02
C PHE A 91 6.76 11.76 10.21
N ASP A 92 5.83 12.14 11.08
CA ASP A 92 5.30 11.28 12.16
C ASP A 92 3.80 10.99 11.92
N PRO A 93 3.41 9.72 11.67
CA PRO A 93 2.01 9.33 11.51
C PRO A 93 1.26 9.05 12.81
N LEU A 94 1.92 9.10 13.97
CA LEU A 94 1.34 8.80 15.29
C LEU A 94 1.14 10.07 16.14
#